data_AF-A0A3C1X1H0-F1
#
_entry.id   AF-A0A3C1X1H0-F1
#
_cell.length_a   1.000
_cell.length_b   1.000
_cell.length_c   1.000
_cell.angle_alpha   90.00
_cell.angle_beta   90.00
_cell.angle_gamma   90.00
#
_symmetry.space_group_name_H-M   'P 1'
#
loop_
_entity.id
_entity.type
_entity.pdbx_description
1 polymer ?
#
loop_
_entity_poly.entity_id
_entity_poly.type
_entity_poly.pdbx_seq_one_letter_code
_entity_poly.pdbx_strand_id
1 'polypeptide(L)'
;MASDATNQLLNSVLIQMSRSLLQYASEASVWVRAEASSAASRLEAAAQRQRQAVGRLAKLLDGRDFAVDFGTFPTEYTDLQFLALKSLVAGLLNGQHRICEAAQSAVARLQATGDAEAATLLAEILTGQQAIESDLQAIAATL
;
A
#
# COMPACT_ATOMS: atom_id res chain seq x y z
N MET A 1 3.12 24.59 10.51
CA MET A 1 2.93 23.57 11.56
C MET A 1 1.94 22.56 11.03
N ALA A 2 2.24 21.26 11.14
CA ALA A 2 1.29 20.21 10.75
C ALA A 2 0.05 20.30 11.64
N SER A 3 -1.14 20.08 11.06
CA SER A 3 -2.39 20.04 11.82
C SER A 3 -2.78 18.59 12.09
N ASP A 4 -3.61 18.37 13.11
CA ASP A 4 -4.15 17.04 13.38
C ASP A 4 -4.87 16.46 12.16
N ALA A 5 -5.53 17.32 11.36
CA ALA A 5 -6.19 16.90 10.13
C ALA A 5 -5.19 16.42 9.04
N THR A 6 -4.00 17.03 8.93
CA THR A 6 -2.98 16.55 7.98
C THR A 6 -2.36 15.24 8.45
N ASN A 7 -2.14 15.08 9.76
CA ASN A 7 -1.62 13.83 10.33
C ASN A 7 -2.64 12.68 10.21
N GLN A 8 -3.93 12.94 10.44
CA GLN A 8 -5.00 11.95 10.21
C GLN A 8 -5.09 11.52 8.75
N LEU A 9 -4.91 12.46 7.81
CA LEU A 9 -4.87 12.17 6.38
C LEU A 9 -3.71 11.22 6.03
N LEU A 10 -2.50 11.49 6.55
CA LEU A 10 -1.34 10.62 6.36
C LEU A 10 -1.58 9.23 6.97
N ASN A 11 -2.13 9.16 8.18
CA ASN A 11 -2.42 7.89 8.84
C ASN A 11 -3.48 7.08 8.07
N SER A 12 -4.46 7.75 7.45
CA SER A 12 -5.45 7.08 6.60
C SER A 12 -4.83 6.42 5.37
N VAL A 13 -3.83 7.05 4.73
CA VAL A 13 -3.09 6.44 3.62
C VAL A 13 -2.19 5.30 4.11
N LEU A 14 -1.57 5.46 5.28
CA LEU A 14 -0.78 4.42 5.95
C LEU A 14 -1.62 3.17 6.21
N ILE A 15 -2.83 3.31 6.75
CA ILE A 15 -3.75 2.19 6.98
C ILE A 15 -4.08 1.47 5.67
N GLN A 16 -4.42 2.21 4.61
CA GLN A 16 -4.74 1.62 3.31
C GLN A 16 -3.58 0.79 2.73
N MET A 17 -2.33 1.24 2.91
CA MET A 17 -1.15 0.48 2.50
C MET A 17 -0.87 -0.72 3.40
N SER A 18 -0.95 -0.55 4.72
CA SER A 18 -0.61 -1.59 5.71
C SER A 18 -1.64 -2.71 5.80
N ARG A 19 -2.88 -2.46 5.37
CA ARG A 19 -3.99 -3.43 5.34
C ARG A 19 -4.52 -3.66 3.93
N SER A 20 -3.68 -3.45 2.93
CA SER A 20 -4.00 -3.72 1.54
C SER A 20 -4.14 -5.23 1.28
N LEU A 21 -4.84 -5.59 0.21
CA LEU A 21 -4.89 -6.98 -0.25
C LEU A 21 -3.48 -7.51 -0.63
N LEU A 22 -2.56 -6.63 -1.04
CA LEU A 22 -1.17 -7.00 -1.30
C LEU A 22 -0.47 -7.48 -0.02
N GLN A 23 -0.64 -6.77 1.10
CA GLN A 23 -0.10 -7.21 2.40
C GLN A 23 -0.74 -8.53 2.83
N TYR A 24 -2.07 -8.62 2.75
CA TYR A 24 -2.78 -9.84 3.09
C TYR A 24 -2.29 -11.05 2.27
N ALA A 25 -2.18 -10.90 0.94
CA ALA A 25 -1.72 -11.97 0.06
C ALA A 25 -0.28 -12.41 0.35
N SER A 26 0.59 -11.47 0.76
CA SER A 26 1.96 -11.78 1.19
C SER A 26 2.00 -12.56 2.50
N GLU A 27 1.18 -12.17 3.48
CA GLU A 27 1.15 -12.80 4.81
C GLU A 27 0.46 -14.16 4.79
N ALA A 28 -0.64 -14.29 4.04
CA ALA A 28 -1.42 -15.52 3.93
C ALA A 28 -0.74 -16.59 3.04
N SER A 29 0.34 -16.24 2.33
CA SER A 29 1.08 -17.14 1.43
C SER A 29 0.19 -17.80 0.36
N VAL A 30 -0.25 -17.00 -0.61
CA VAL A 30 -1.13 -17.44 -1.70
C VAL A 30 -0.53 -18.57 -2.54
N TRP A 31 -1.37 -19.50 -3.00
CA TRP A 31 -0.93 -20.58 -3.87
C TRP A 31 -0.59 -20.07 -5.27
N VAL A 32 0.58 -20.48 -5.78
CA VAL A 32 1.06 -20.14 -7.13
C VAL A 32 1.48 -21.41 -7.84
N ARG A 33 1.15 -21.51 -9.13
CA ARG A 33 1.60 -22.61 -9.99
C ARG A 33 3.14 -22.65 -10.07
N ALA A 34 3.72 -23.83 -10.20
CA ALA A 34 5.18 -23.99 -10.26
C ALA A 34 5.83 -23.19 -11.40
N GLU A 35 5.16 -23.12 -12.55
CA GLU A 35 5.63 -22.38 -13.72
C GLU A 35 5.62 -20.85 -13.52
N ALA A 36 4.86 -20.38 -12.52
CA ALA A 36 4.74 -18.98 -12.13
C ALA A 36 5.42 -18.70 -10.77
N SER A 37 6.35 -19.55 -10.32
CA SER A 37 7.05 -19.38 -9.03
C SER A 37 7.71 -18.01 -8.87
N SER A 38 8.17 -17.39 -9.96
CA SER A 38 8.71 -16.02 -9.95
C SER A 38 7.67 -14.95 -9.59
N ALA A 39 6.37 -15.19 -9.84
CA ALA A 39 5.29 -14.28 -9.49
C ALA A 39 5.15 -14.12 -7.97
N ALA A 40 5.30 -15.21 -7.20
CA ALA A 40 5.26 -15.17 -5.74
C ALA A 40 6.38 -14.28 -5.17
N SER A 41 7.62 -14.49 -5.62
CA SER A 41 8.76 -13.69 -5.18
C SER A 41 8.65 -12.22 -5.56
N ARG A 42 8.10 -11.91 -6.75
CA ARG A 42 7.85 -10.53 -7.18
C ARG A 42 6.74 -9.86 -6.35
N LEU A 43 5.69 -10.60 -6.01
CA LEU A 43 4.62 -10.12 -5.14
C LEU A 43 5.16 -9.80 -3.74
N GLU A 44 5.99 -10.68 -3.19
CA GLU A 44 6.64 -10.45 -1.89
C GLU A 44 7.56 -9.21 -1.92
N ALA A 45 8.35 -9.04 -2.99
CA ALA A 45 9.18 -7.85 -3.15
C ALA A 45 8.36 -6.56 -3.27
N ALA A 46 7.18 -6.61 -3.90
CA ALA A 46 6.24 -5.50 -3.93
C ALA A 46 5.66 -5.20 -2.55
N ALA A 47 5.20 -6.22 -1.82
CA ALA A 47 4.67 -6.09 -0.46
C ALA A 47 5.72 -5.50 0.49
N GLN A 48 6.99 -5.94 0.38
CA GLN A 48 8.09 -5.42 1.19
C GLN A 48 8.37 -3.93 0.93
N ARG A 49 8.34 -3.49 -0.34
CA ARG A 49 8.49 -2.06 -0.68
C ARG A 49 7.34 -1.22 -0.12
N GLN A 50 6.11 -1.74 -0.11
CA GLN A 50 4.97 -1.07 0.51
C GLN A 50 5.11 -0.99 2.04
N ARG A 51 5.62 -2.04 2.71
CA ARG A 51 5.93 -1.99 4.14
C ARG A 51 7.00 -0.97 4.49
N GLN A 52 8.03 -0.81 3.64
CA GLN A 52 9.03 0.24 3.81
C GLN A 52 8.39 1.64 3.70
N ALA A 53 7.49 1.85 2.76
CA ALA A 53 6.74 3.12 2.64
C ALA A 53 5.88 3.41 3.88
N VAL A 54 5.17 2.40 4.39
CA VAL A 54 4.42 2.47 5.65
C VAL A 54 5.33 2.89 6.81
N GLY A 55 6.51 2.27 6.94
CA GLY A 55 7.47 2.62 7.98
C GLY A 55 7.96 4.07 7.90
N ARG A 56 8.11 4.62 6.70
CA ARG A 56 8.48 6.03 6.50
C ARG A 56 7.36 6.98 6.97
N LEU A 57 6.10 6.67 6.67
CA LEU A 57 4.95 7.46 7.16
C LEU A 57 4.82 7.36 8.68
N ALA A 58 4.93 6.15 9.24
CA ALA A 58 4.87 5.94 10.68
C ALA A 58 5.93 6.77 11.40
N LYS A 59 7.17 6.78 10.89
CA LYS A 59 8.26 7.59 11.44
C LYS A 59 7.98 9.09 11.38
N LEU A 60 7.36 9.58 10.31
CA LEU A 60 6.98 10.99 10.21
C LEU A 60 5.91 11.36 11.25
N LEU A 61 4.89 10.51 11.41
CA LEU A 61 3.81 10.73 12.37
C LEU A 61 4.29 10.65 13.82
N ASP A 62 5.13 9.65 14.12
CA ASP A 62 5.79 9.50 15.43
C ASP A 62 6.66 10.73 15.76
N GLY A 63 7.45 11.21 14.81
CA GLY A 63 8.23 12.45 14.98
C GLY A 63 7.40 13.73 15.12
N ARG A 64 6.08 13.65 14.89
CA ARG A 64 5.11 14.73 15.12
C ARG A 64 4.31 14.51 16.41
N ASP A 65 4.70 13.56 17.25
CA ASP A 65 3.99 13.11 18.45
C ASP A 65 2.53 12.70 18.16
N PHE A 66 2.24 12.25 16.93
CA PHE A 66 0.91 11.81 16.53
C PHE A 66 0.81 10.29 16.67
N ALA A 67 -0.23 9.83 17.37
CA ALA A 67 -0.48 8.40 17.57
C ALA A 67 -0.72 7.69 16.23
N VAL A 68 0.12 6.71 15.91
CA VAL A 68 0.03 5.93 14.67
C VAL A 68 -0.95 4.78 14.84
N ASP A 69 -1.94 4.70 13.96
CA ASP A 69 -2.84 3.55 13.84
C ASP A 69 -2.53 2.80 12.54
N PHE A 70 -2.23 1.51 12.67
CA PHE A 70 -1.95 0.60 11.55
C PHE A 70 -3.21 -0.12 11.05
N GLY A 71 -4.35 0.06 11.71
CA GLY A 71 -5.63 -0.57 11.37
C GLY A 71 -5.62 -2.10 11.46
N THR A 72 -6.72 -2.70 10.99
CA THR A 72 -6.95 -4.14 10.95
C THR A 72 -7.32 -4.58 9.54
N PHE A 73 -7.03 -5.84 9.19
CA PHE A 73 -7.45 -6.36 7.90
C PHE A 73 -8.99 -6.41 7.78
N PRO A 74 -9.54 -6.05 6.61
CA PRO A 74 -10.95 -6.26 6.31
C PRO A 74 -11.35 -7.73 6.49
N THR A 75 -12.53 -7.97 7.07
CA THR A 75 -13.04 -9.33 7.31
C THR A 75 -13.28 -10.08 6.00
N GLU A 76 -13.59 -9.39 4.91
CA GLU A 76 -13.75 -9.99 3.58
C GLU A 76 -12.50 -10.68 3.04
N TYR A 77 -11.32 -10.45 3.62
CA TYR A 77 -10.09 -11.12 3.20
C TYR A 77 -9.96 -12.55 3.75
N THR A 78 -10.66 -12.89 4.84
CA THR A 78 -10.52 -14.21 5.49
C THR A 78 -10.89 -15.37 4.57
N ASP A 79 -11.74 -15.14 3.57
CA ASP A 79 -12.15 -16.18 2.63
C ASP A 79 -11.17 -16.36 1.45
N LEU A 80 -10.15 -15.51 1.34
CA LEU A 80 -9.23 -15.46 0.20
C LEU A 80 -8.00 -16.35 0.35
N GLN A 81 -7.75 -16.91 1.55
CA GLN A 81 -6.54 -17.65 1.91
C GLN A 81 -6.30 -18.94 1.10
N PHE A 82 -7.34 -19.51 0.48
CA PHE A 82 -7.23 -20.72 -0.34
C PHE A 82 -7.21 -20.46 -1.84
N LEU A 83 -7.25 -19.19 -2.25
CA LEU A 83 -7.32 -18.82 -3.65
C LEU A 83 -5.93 -18.80 -4.30
N ALA A 84 -5.89 -19.26 -5.55
CA ALA A 84 -4.72 -19.10 -6.39
C ALA A 84 -4.48 -17.60 -6.66
N LEU A 85 -3.22 -17.19 -6.77
CA LEU A 85 -2.85 -15.81 -7.09
C LEU A 85 -3.59 -15.28 -8.32
N LYS A 86 -3.77 -16.11 -9.37
CA LYS A 86 -4.52 -15.77 -10.58
C LYS A 86 -5.93 -15.24 -10.29
N SER A 87 -6.62 -15.80 -9.30
CA SER A 87 -7.95 -15.38 -8.89
C SER A 87 -7.96 -14.06 -8.11
N LEU A 88 -6.82 -13.66 -7.54
CA LEU A 88 -6.67 -12.46 -6.71
C LEU A 88 -6.12 -11.25 -7.48
N VAL A 89 -5.53 -11.46 -8.66
CA VAL A 89 -4.87 -10.41 -9.46
C VAL A 89 -5.74 -9.17 -9.69
N ALA A 90 -6.99 -9.35 -10.08
CA ALA A 90 -7.89 -8.22 -10.32
C ALA A 90 -8.13 -7.41 -9.03
N GLY A 91 -8.28 -8.10 -7.89
CA GLY A 91 -8.40 -7.46 -6.58
C GLY A 91 -7.12 -6.71 -6.17
N LEU A 92 -5.95 -7.31 -6.43
CA LEU A 92 -4.65 -6.70 -6.12
C LEU A 92 -4.44 -5.40 -6.91
N LEU A 93 -4.73 -5.42 -8.22
CA LEU A 93 -4.63 -4.25 -9.09
C LEU A 93 -5.61 -3.16 -8.65
N ASN A 94 -6.88 -3.50 -8.42
CA ASN A 94 -7.89 -2.54 -7.97
C ASN A 94 -7.54 -1.93 -6.61
N GLY A 95 -7.06 -2.74 -5.66
CA GLY A 95 -6.63 -2.28 -4.35
C GLY A 95 -5.44 -1.35 -4.43
N GLN A 96 -4.43 -1.69 -5.24
CA GLN A 96 -3.25 -0.85 -5.44
C GLN A 96 -3.60 0.47 -6.13
N HIS A 97 -4.50 0.44 -7.13
CA HIS A 97 -4.96 1.64 -7.82
C HIS A 97 -5.63 2.63 -6.84
N ARG A 98 -6.52 2.13 -5.97
CA ARG A 98 -7.16 2.97 -4.93
C ARG A 98 -6.14 3.61 -3.97
N ILE A 99 -5.07 2.89 -3.63
CA ILE A 99 -3.97 3.44 -2.82
C ILE A 99 -3.27 4.58 -3.56
N CYS A 100 -2.98 4.42 -4.85
CA CYS A 100 -2.41 5.48 -5.69
C CYS A 100 -3.31 6.71 -5.73
N GLU A 101 -4.63 6.53 -5.95
CA GLU A 101 -5.61 7.63 -5.97
C GLU A 101 -5.70 8.35 -4.60
N ALA A 102 -5.73 7.58 -3.51
CA ALA A 102 -5.77 8.12 -2.16
C ALA A 102 -4.50 8.92 -1.83
N ALA A 103 -3.32 8.39 -2.16
CA ALA A 103 -2.05 9.06 -1.96
C ALA A 103 -1.94 10.33 -2.82
N GLN A 104 -2.34 10.28 -4.09
CA GLN A 104 -2.35 11.45 -4.98
C GLN A 104 -3.26 12.56 -4.46
N SER A 105 -4.48 12.20 -4.03
CA SER A 105 -5.43 13.15 -3.45
C SER A 105 -4.90 13.76 -2.15
N ALA A 106 -4.22 12.96 -1.32
CA ALA A 106 -3.62 13.42 -0.08
C ALA A 106 -2.42 14.36 -0.33
N VAL A 107 -1.56 14.09 -1.31
CA VAL A 107 -0.48 14.99 -1.72
C VAL A 107 -1.03 16.37 -2.08
N ALA A 108 -2.06 16.43 -2.93
CA ALA A 108 -2.67 17.69 -3.35
C ALA A 108 -3.23 18.49 -2.16
N ARG A 109 -3.88 17.80 -1.21
CA ARG A 109 -4.37 18.41 0.04
C ARG A 109 -3.25 18.95 0.92
N LEU A 110 -2.19 18.17 1.13
CA LEU A 110 -1.05 18.57 1.94
C LEU A 110 -0.36 19.82 1.37
N GLN A 111 -0.20 19.88 0.05
CA GLN A 111 0.31 21.06 -0.67
C GLN A 111 -0.58 22.28 -0.43
N ALA A 112 -1.90 22.13 -0.56
CA ALA A 112 -2.85 23.23 -0.34
C ALA A 112 -2.82 23.75 1.10
N THR A 113 -2.57 22.87 2.09
CA THR A 113 -2.44 23.24 3.51
C THR A 113 -1.05 23.74 3.91
N GLY A 114 -0.06 23.68 3.01
CA GLY A 114 1.31 24.15 3.27
C GLY A 114 2.20 23.17 4.07
N ASP A 115 1.81 21.91 4.22
CA ASP A 115 2.63 20.87 4.87
C ASP A 115 3.63 20.28 3.87
N ALA A 116 4.67 21.06 3.54
CA ALA A 116 5.62 20.74 2.47
C ALA A 116 6.43 19.45 2.73
N GLU A 117 6.78 19.17 3.99
CA GLU A 117 7.51 17.97 4.38
C GLU A 117 6.66 16.72 4.11
N ALA A 118 5.42 16.70 4.60
CA ALA A 118 4.50 15.59 4.39
C ALA A 118 4.16 15.41 2.90
N ALA A 119 3.92 16.51 2.19
CA ALA A 119 3.63 16.48 0.75
C ALA A 119 4.79 15.87 -0.04
N THR A 120 6.03 16.25 0.27
CA THR A 120 7.24 15.72 -0.39
C THR A 120 7.39 14.23 -0.11
N LEU A 121 7.32 13.82 1.16
CA LEU A 121 7.42 12.41 1.53
C LEU A 121 6.34 11.57 0.85
N LEU A 122 5.08 12.04 0.85
CA LEU A 122 3.98 11.29 0.28
C LEU A 122 4.05 11.22 -1.26
N ALA A 123 4.57 12.25 -1.92
CA ALA A 123 4.80 12.23 -3.37
C ALA A 123 5.88 11.20 -3.77
N GLU A 124 6.95 11.07 -2.98
CA GLU A 124 7.95 10.02 -3.18
C GLU A 124 7.33 8.62 -2.97
N ILE A 125 6.51 8.47 -1.93
CA ILE A 125 5.80 7.21 -1.67
C ILE A 125 4.83 6.88 -2.80
N LEU A 126 4.08 7.86 -3.32
CA LEU A 126 3.17 7.70 -4.45
C LEU A 126 3.91 7.17 -5.69
N THR A 127 5.07 7.74 -6.02
CA THR A 127 5.91 7.23 -7.11
C THR A 127 6.25 5.75 -6.91
N GLY A 128 6.59 5.36 -5.68
CA GLY A 128 6.82 3.96 -5.32
C GLY A 128 5.57 3.08 -5.44
N GLN A 129 4.39 3.59 -5.08
CA GLN A 129 3.12 2.86 -5.21
C GLN A 129 2.72 2.65 -6.68
N GLN A 130 2.99 3.64 -7.55
CA GLN A 130 2.77 3.52 -8.99
C GLN A 130 3.73 2.50 -9.62
N ALA A 131 4.97 2.44 -9.16
CA ALA A 131 5.91 1.39 -9.57
C ALA A 131 5.42 -0.01 -9.15
N ILE A 132 4.88 -0.14 -7.93
CA ILE A 132 4.25 -1.39 -7.48
C ILE A 132 3.05 -1.76 -8.36
N GLU A 133 2.21 -0.80 -8.74
CA GLU A 133 1.07 -1.03 -9.64
C GLU A 133 1.53 -1.59 -10.99
N SER A 134 2.57 -0.99 -11.59
CA SER A 134 3.19 -1.49 -12.83
C SER A 134 3.75 -2.92 -12.66
N ASP A 135 4.41 -3.20 -11.54
CA ASP A 135 4.92 -4.54 -11.26
C ASP A 135 3.79 -5.57 -11.11
N LEU A 136 2.67 -5.20 -10.48
CA LEU A 136 1.50 -6.06 -10.37
C LEU A 136 0.85 -6.31 -11.75
N GLN A 137 0.81 -5.31 -12.64
CA GLN A 137 0.33 -5.50 -14.02
C GLN A 137 1.24 -6.47 -14.79
N ALA A 138 2.56 -6.36 -14.60
CA ALA A 138 3.52 -7.27 -15.20
C ALA A 138 3.47 -8.68 -14.60
N ILE A 139 3.07 -8.85 -13.33
CA ILE A 139 2.78 -10.17 -12.75
C ILE A 139 1.50 -10.74 -13.36
N ALA A 140 0.44 -9.94 -13.47
CA ALA A 140 -0.84 -10.33 -14.04
C ALA A 140 -0.70 -10.93 -15.44
N ALA A 141 0.15 -10.34 -16.29
CA ALA A 141 0.41 -10.81 -17.64
C ALA A 141 1.10 -12.19 -17.73
N THR A 142 1.64 -12.69 -16.60
CA THR A 142 2.39 -13.96 -16.54
C THR A 142 1.59 -15.13 -15.94
N LEU A 143 0.34 -14.91 -15.52
CA LEU A 143 -0.50 -15.86 -14.79
C LEU A 143 -1.62 -16.47 -15.65
#